data_AF-C6BBU9-F1
#
_entry.id   AF-C6BBU9-F1
#
_cell.length_a   1.000
_cell.length_b   1.000
_cell.length_c   1.000
_cell.angle_alpha   90.00
_cell.angle_beta   90.00
_cell.angle_gamma   90.00
#
_symmetry.space_group_name_H-M   'P 1'
#
loop_
_entity.id
_entity.type
_entity.pdbx_description
1 polymer ?
#
loop_
_entity_poly.entity_id
_entity_poly.type
_entity_poly.pdbx_seq_one_letter_code
_entity_poly.pdbx_strand_id
1 'polypeptide(L)'
;MSQDALFYESINDALDAVVKACGGAKVVATKLWPEKTPDAAHRLLLACLNESRVEKLSPEQTLFLLKLGRERNCHAAMNYLARDCGYADPMPIEPEDERARLQREFIEAQKAMQALAGRMERAGLIRSVA
;
A
#
# COMPACT_ATOMS: atom_id res chain seq x y z
N MET A 1 -4.76 9.87 22.13
CA MET A 1 -4.75 10.38 20.75
C MET A 1 -3.36 10.92 20.49
N SER A 2 -2.50 10.15 19.81
CA SER A 2 -1.20 10.69 19.37
C SER A 2 -1.47 11.49 18.10
N GLN A 3 -1.06 12.75 18.12
CA GLN A 3 -1.10 13.63 16.97
C GLN A 3 -0.10 13.08 15.94
N ASP A 4 -0.58 12.72 14.75
CA ASP A 4 0.30 12.36 13.63
C ASP A 4 1.16 13.59 13.31
N ALA A 5 2.48 13.45 13.40
CA ALA A 5 3.38 14.51 12.97
C ALA A 5 3.20 14.74 11.46
N LEU A 6 3.00 15.99 11.04
CA LEU A 6 2.88 16.34 9.61
C LEU A 6 4.18 16.05 8.84
N PHE A 7 5.31 16.03 9.56
CA PHE A 7 6.65 15.83 9.03
C PHE A 7 7.44 14.92 9.96
N TYR A 8 8.18 13.99 9.37
CA TYR A 8 9.11 13.10 10.05
C TYR A 8 10.51 13.44 9.55
N GLU A 9 11.50 13.42 10.45
CA GLU A 9 12.88 13.81 10.13
C GLU A 9 13.65 12.67 9.45
N SER A 10 13.22 11.42 9.66
CA SER A 10 13.79 10.23 9.05
C SER A 10 12.71 9.20 8.67
N ILE A 11 13.08 8.26 7.80
CA ILE A 11 12.24 7.09 7.50
C ILE A 11 12.00 6.24 8.75
N ASN A 12 12.97 6.21 9.67
CA ASN A 12 12.89 5.49 10.93
C ASN A 12 11.80 6.06 11.85
N ASP A 13 11.71 7.38 11.98
CA ASP A 13 10.66 8.05 12.77
C ASP A 13 9.27 7.81 12.16
N ALA A 14 9.18 7.89 10.83
CA ALA A 14 7.94 7.63 10.11
C ALA A 14 7.48 6.16 10.26
N LEU A 15 8.41 5.20 10.27
CA LEU A 15 8.12 3.79 10.51
C LEU A 15 7.73 3.53 11.97
N ASP A 16 8.33 4.22 12.93
CA ASP A 16 7.93 4.13 14.35
C ASP A 16 6.49 4.63 14.56
N ALA A 17 6.08 5.69 13.87
CA ALA A 17 4.70 6.15 13.86
C ALA A 17 3.73 5.08 13.32
N VAL A 18 4.08 4.42 12.21
CA VAL A 18 3.32 3.29 11.68
C VAL A 18 3.22 2.17 12.71
N VAL A 19 4.35 1.78 13.32
CA VAL A 19 4.39 0.71 14.33
C VAL A 19 3.47 1.04 15.52
N LYS A 20 3.46 2.30 15.99
CA LYS A 20 2.56 2.77 17.05
C LYS A 20 1.09 2.67 16.62
N ALA A 21 0.74 3.14 15.42
CA ALA A 21 -0.62 3.06 14.88
C ALA A 21 -1.11 1.60 14.72
N CYS A 22 -0.20 0.66 14.47
CA CYS A 22 -0.48 -0.75 14.28
C CYS A 22 -0.54 -1.58 15.58
N GLY A 23 -0.51 -0.94 16.76
CA GLY A 23 -0.62 -1.62 18.07
C GLY A 23 0.70 -1.77 18.82
N GLY A 24 1.76 -1.09 18.37
CA GLY A 24 3.05 -1.01 19.05
C GLY A 24 4.04 -2.10 18.65
N ALA A 25 5.31 -1.87 19.01
CA ALA A 25 6.44 -2.66 18.54
C ALA A 25 6.32 -4.16 18.87
N LYS A 26 5.82 -4.53 20.06
CA LYS A 26 5.68 -5.94 20.44
C LYS A 26 4.69 -6.70 19.54
N VAL A 27 3.58 -6.08 19.17
CA VAL A 27 2.55 -6.67 18.30
C VAL A 27 3.03 -6.75 16.86
N VAL A 28 3.69 -5.70 16.37
CA VAL A 28 4.17 -5.65 14.99
C VAL A 28 5.35 -6.60 14.78
N ALA A 29 6.27 -6.67 15.75
CA ALA A 29 7.44 -7.52 15.66
C ALA A 29 7.12 -9.02 15.55
N THR A 30 6.10 -9.51 16.26
CA THR A 30 5.67 -10.92 16.16
C THR A 30 5.04 -11.26 14.81
N LYS A 31 4.56 -10.26 14.08
CA LYS A 31 4.08 -10.44 12.69
C LYS A 31 5.23 -10.43 11.69
N LEU A 32 6.25 -9.60 11.91
CA LEU A 32 7.44 -9.51 11.07
C LEU A 32 8.32 -10.75 11.15
N TRP A 33 8.51 -11.29 12.36
CA TRP A 33 9.36 -12.45 12.63
C TRP A 33 8.60 -13.50 13.45
N PRO A 34 7.61 -14.19 12.85
CA PRO A 34 6.84 -15.23 13.54
C PRO A 34 7.71 -16.41 14.01
N GLU A 35 8.88 -16.59 13.42
CA GLU A 35 9.86 -17.61 13.79
C GLU A 35 10.68 -17.26 15.04
N LYS A 36 10.60 -16.01 15.54
CA LYS A 36 11.32 -15.55 16.73
C LYS A 36 10.40 -15.54 17.95
N THR A 37 11.00 -15.64 19.14
CA THR A 37 10.25 -15.37 20.37
C THR A 37 9.79 -13.91 20.41
N PRO A 38 8.64 -13.59 21.04
CA PRO A 38 8.12 -12.23 21.07
C PRO A 38 9.12 -11.18 21.56
N ASP A 39 9.93 -11.50 22.57
CA ASP A 39 10.91 -10.56 23.13
C ASP A 39 12.18 -10.42 22.27
N ALA A 40 12.56 -11.48 21.52
CA ALA A 40 13.65 -11.37 20.55
C ALA A 40 13.22 -10.53 19.33
N ALA A 41 12.02 -10.77 18.81
CA ALA A 41 11.45 -10.00 17.71
C ALA A 41 11.29 -8.52 18.11
N HIS A 42 10.75 -8.26 19.32
CA HIS A 42 10.55 -6.90 19.81
C HIS A 42 11.86 -6.10 19.91
N ARG A 43 12.91 -6.70 20.50
CA ARG A 43 14.23 -6.07 20.59
C ARG A 43 14.83 -5.80 19.22
N LEU A 44 14.67 -6.73 18.27
CA LEU A 44 15.14 -6.55 16.90
C LEU A 44 14.42 -5.40 16.20
N LEU A 45 13.09 -5.29 16.34
CA LEU A 45 12.34 -4.17 15.76
C LEU A 45 12.83 -2.83 16.29
N LEU A 46 12.99 -2.70 17.62
CA LEU A 46 13.51 -1.47 18.23
C LEU A 46 14.93 -1.14 17.77
N ALA A 47 15.77 -2.15 17.54
CA ALA A 47 17.09 -1.92 16.95
C ALA A 47 16.98 -1.42 15.51
N CYS A 48 16.14 -2.03 14.67
CA CYS A 48 15.94 -1.61 13.29
C CYS A 48 15.34 -0.19 13.16
N LEU A 49 14.50 0.22 14.10
CA LEU A 49 13.91 1.56 14.14
C LEU A 49 14.88 2.62 14.66
N ASN A 50 16.03 2.24 15.24
CA ASN A 50 17.05 3.19 15.64
C ASN A 50 18.08 3.40 14.51
N GLU A 51 18.17 4.62 13.98
CA GLU A 51 19.07 4.92 12.86
C GLU A 51 20.55 4.68 13.18
N SER A 52 20.96 4.90 14.44
CA SER A 52 22.34 4.69 14.91
C SER A 52 22.72 3.22 15.08
N ARG A 53 21.78 2.29 14.94
CA ARG A 53 22.02 0.84 15.00
C ARG A 53 22.33 0.27 13.62
N VAL A 54 23.06 -0.85 13.62
CA VAL A 54 23.47 -1.54 12.39
C VAL A 54 22.36 -2.40 11.81
N GLU A 55 21.44 -2.86 12.64
CA GLU A 55 20.26 -3.61 12.24
C GLU A 55 19.35 -2.70 11.41
N LYS A 56 18.92 -3.18 10.25
CA LYS A 56 18.01 -2.47 9.35
C LYS A 56 16.89 -3.42 8.91
N LEU A 57 15.72 -2.86 8.61
CA LEU A 57 14.66 -3.63 7.98
C LEU A 57 15.06 -3.94 6.52
N SER A 58 14.77 -5.16 6.07
CA SER A 58 14.87 -5.47 4.64
C SER A 58 13.78 -4.71 3.86
N PRO A 59 13.92 -4.54 2.53
CA PRO A 59 12.87 -3.95 1.70
C PRO A 59 11.50 -4.63 1.89
N GLU A 60 11.46 -5.95 2.01
CA GLU A 60 10.23 -6.73 2.20
C GLU A 60 9.58 -6.44 3.56
N GLN A 61 10.38 -6.29 4.61
CA GLN A 61 9.90 -5.95 5.95
C GLN A 61 9.37 -4.51 5.99
N THR A 62 10.04 -3.58 5.32
CA THR A 62 9.56 -2.20 5.15
C THR A 62 8.24 -2.17 4.37
N LEU A 63 8.15 -2.92 3.26
CA LEU A 63 6.90 -3.05 2.50
C LEU A 63 5.76 -3.65 3.33
N PHE A 64 6.06 -4.62 4.19
CA PHE A 64 5.08 -5.17 5.11
C PHE A 64 4.53 -4.10 6.07
N LEU A 65 5.40 -3.27 6.64
CA LEU A 65 4.99 -2.16 7.50
C LEU A 65 4.13 -1.13 6.75
N LEU A 66 4.49 -0.78 5.51
CA LEU A 66 3.71 0.14 4.69
C LEU A 66 2.29 -0.40 4.42
N LYS A 67 2.16 -1.70 4.13
CA LYS A 67 0.85 -2.36 3.96
C LYS A 67 0.05 -2.36 5.25
N LEU A 68 0.68 -2.72 6.36
CA LEU A 68 0.03 -2.76 7.67
C LEU A 68 -0.40 -1.36 8.14
N GLY A 69 0.40 -0.34 7.86
CA GLY A 69 0.07 1.07 8.09
C GLY A 69 -1.15 1.49 7.28
N ARG A 70 -1.19 1.17 5.99
CA ARG A 70 -2.35 1.43 5.12
C ARG A 70 -3.63 0.82 5.68
N GLU A 71 -3.60 -0.43 6.13
CA GLU A 71 -4.76 -1.09 6.77
C GLU A 71 -5.25 -0.38 8.04
N ARG A 72 -4.40 0.44 8.66
CA ARG A 72 -4.70 1.24 9.85
C ARG A 72 -4.88 2.73 9.56
N ASN A 73 -5.00 3.12 8.28
CA ASN A 73 -5.06 4.51 7.83
C ASN A 73 -3.86 5.37 8.28
N CYS A 74 -2.70 4.74 8.51
CA CYS A 74 -1.46 5.43 8.85
C CYS A 74 -0.52 5.39 7.64
N HIS A 75 -0.31 6.56 7.03
CA HIS A 75 0.49 6.72 5.81
C HIS A 75 1.84 7.40 6.05
N ALA A 76 2.24 7.59 7.31
CA ALA A 76 3.45 8.32 7.71
C ALA A 76 4.69 7.92 6.90
N ALA A 77 5.02 6.62 6.88
CA ALA A 77 6.20 6.13 6.17
C ALA A 77 6.10 6.23 4.64
N MET A 78 4.90 6.03 4.05
CA MET A 78 4.74 6.16 2.59
C MET A 78 4.82 7.64 2.16
N ASN A 79 4.24 8.54 2.94
CA ASN A 79 4.32 9.98 2.71
C ASN A 79 5.77 10.47 2.82
N TYR A 80 6.51 9.99 3.84
CA TYR A 80 7.94 10.29 3.96
C TYR A 80 8.69 9.84 2.69
N LEU A 81 8.55 8.57 2.28
CA LEU A 81 9.25 8.03 1.11
C LEU A 81 8.92 8.81 -0.16
N ALA A 82 7.64 9.12 -0.39
CA ALA A 82 7.22 9.87 -1.56
C ALA A 82 7.88 11.26 -1.59
N ARG A 83 7.78 12.02 -0.49
CA ARG A 83 8.34 13.36 -0.39
C ARG A 83 9.86 13.38 -0.48
N ASP A 84 10.53 12.46 0.19
CA ASP A 84 12.00 12.34 0.20
C ASP A 84 12.55 12.02 -1.20
N CYS A 85 11.79 11.26 -2.00
CA CYS A 85 12.09 10.97 -3.40
C CYS A 85 11.58 12.03 -4.39
N GLY A 86 10.98 13.14 -3.92
CA GLY A 86 10.46 14.21 -4.77
C GLY A 86 9.15 13.89 -5.50
N TYR A 87 8.42 12.86 -5.08
CA TYR A 87 7.08 12.54 -5.55
C TYR A 87 6.01 13.31 -4.75
N ALA A 88 4.84 13.47 -5.37
CA ALA A 88 3.65 13.94 -4.66
C ALA A 88 3.19 12.91 -3.62
N ASP A 89 2.42 13.38 -2.63
CA ASP A 89 1.87 12.49 -1.60
C ASP A 89 1.05 11.35 -2.24
N PRO A 90 1.25 10.10 -1.79
CA PRO A 90 0.55 8.95 -2.32
C PRO A 90 -0.94 9.07 -2.04
N MET A 91 -1.78 8.78 -3.05
CA MET A 91 -3.22 8.62 -2.85
C MET A 91 -3.52 7.13 -2.61
N PRO A 92 -3.98 6.72 -1.43
CA PRO A 92 -4.40 5.34 -1.19
C PRO A 92 -5.53 4.98 -2.15
N ILE A 93 -5.41 3.84 -2.83
CA ILE A 93 -6.47 3.29 -3.67
C ILE A 93 -7.21 2.25 -2.85
N GLU A 94 -8.51 2.40 -2.62
CA GLU A 94 -9.28 1.36 -1.94
C GLU A 94 -9.53 0.16 -2.85
N PRO A 95 -9.33 -1.09 -2.38
CA PRO A 95 -9.47 -2.27 -3.23
C PRO A 95 -10.88 -2.44 -3.78
N GLU A 96 -11.90 -2.00 -3.04
CA GLU A 96 -13.30 -2.00 -3.52
C GLU A 96 -13.49 -0.99 -4.65
N ASP A 97 -12.95 0.22 -4.50
CA ASP A 97 -13.05 1.27 -5.51
C ASP A 97 -12.32 0.90 -6.80
N GLU A 98 -11.16 0.25 -6.71
CA GLU A 98 -10.41 -0.20 -7.89
C GLU A 98 -11.16 -1.29 -8.65
N ARG A 99 -11.67 -2.32 -7.95
CA ARG A 99 -12.43 -3.40 -8.59
C ARG A 99 -13.72 -2.87 -9.22
N ALA A 100 -14.43 -1.98 -8.53
CA ALA A 100 -15.65 -1.36 -9.03
C ALA A 100 -15.38 -0.40 -10.21
N ARG A 101 -14.26 0.33 -10.20
CA ARG A 101 -13.82 1.15 -11.33
C ARG A 101 -13.52 0.29 -12.54
N LEU A 102 -12.71 -0.76 -12.38
CA LEU A 102 -12.36 -1.69 -13.47
C LEU A 102 -13.60 -2.40 -14.04
N GLN A 103 -14.55 -2.80 -13.20
CA GLN A 103 -15.82 -3.38 -13.67
C GLN A 103 -16.64 -2.39 -14.50
N ARG A 104 -16.74 -1.13 -14.07
CA ARG A 104 -17.44 -0.09 -14.83
C ARG A 104 -16.76 0.18 -16.18
N GLU A 105 -15.44 0.33 -16.18
CA GLU A 105 -14.65 0.53 -17.40
C GLU A 105 -14.81 -0.64 -18.39
N PHE A 106 -14.82 -1.88 -17.88
CA PHE A 106 -15.06 -3.07 -18.70
C PHE A 106 -16.45 -3.08 -19.34
N ILE A 107 -17.50 -2.77 -18.57
CA ILE A 107 -18.88 -2.71 -19.08
C ILE A 107 -19.01 -1.66 -20.17
N GLU A 108 -18.43 -0.47 -19.98
CA GLU A 108 -18.46 0.60 -20.97
C GLU A 108 -17.68 0.23 -22.23
N ALA A 109 -16.50 -0.39 -22.09
CA ALA A 109 -15.75 -0.90 -23.23
C ALA A 109 -16.54 -1.97 -23.99
N GLN A 110 -17.23 -2.88 -23.29
CA GLN A 110 -18.06 -3.91 -23.91
C GLN A 110 -19.23 -3.29 -24.70
N LYS A 111 -19.92 -2.29 -24.15
CA LYS A 111 -21.00 -1.56 -24.85
C LYS A 111 -20.46 -0.85 -26.09
N ALA A 112 -19.31 -0.19 -26.00
CA ALA A 112 -18.67 0.47 -27.13
C ALA A 112 -18.30 -0.54 -28.22
N MET A 113 -17.75 -1.70 -27.85
CA MET A 113 -17.46 -2.80 -28.78
C MET A 113 -18.73 -3.35 -29.44
N GLN A 114 -19.82 -3.55 -28.70
CA GLN A 114 -21.10 -4.00 -29.26
C GLN A 114 -21.69 -2.98 -30.25
N ALA A 115 -21.62 -1.69 -29.92
CA ALA A 115 -22.06 -0.63 -30.82
C ALA A 115 -21.21 -0.57 -32.10
N LEU A 116 -19.90 -0.76 -31.97
CA LEU A 116 -18.98 -0.83 -33.11
C LEU A 116 -19.27 -2.05 -33.98
N ALA A 117 -19.44 -3.22 -33.37
CA ALA A 117 -19.79 -4.46 -34.06
C ALA A 117 -21.11 -4.32 -34.85
N GLY A 118 -22.15 -3.75 -34.23
CA GLY A 118 -23.42 -3.51 -34.93
C GLY A 118 -23.29 -2.52 -36.10
N ARG A 119 -22.37 -1.54 -36.02
CA ARG A 119 -22.05 -0.66 -37.16
C ARG A 119 -21.29 -1.40 -38.25
N MET A 120 -20.37 -2.29 -37.88
CA MET A 120 -19.61 -3.12 -38.82
C MET A 120 -20.52 -4.12 -39.55
N GLU A 121 -21.51 -4.71 -38.86
CA GLU A 121 -22.54 -5.56 -39.47
C GLU A 121 -23.37 -4.79 -40.51
N ARG A 122 -23.85 -3.58 -40.16
CA ARG A 122 -24.59 -2.72 -41.11
C ARG A 122 -23.75 -2.30 -42.31
N ALA A 123 -22.45 -2.15 -42.13
CA ALA A 123 -21.50 -1.84 -43.21
C ALA A 123 -21.07 -3.08 -44.01
N GLY A 124 -21.55 -4.29 -43.66
CA GLY A 124 -21.20 -5.54 -44.33
C GLY A 124 -19.79 -6.06 -44.04
N LEU A 125 -19.12 -5.52 -43.01
CA LEU A 125 -17.73 -5.86 -42.65
C LEU A 125 -17.64 -7.12 -41.78
N ILE A 126 -18.73 -7.52 -41.12
CA ILE A 126 -18.82 -8.73 -40.29
C ILE A 126 -20.14 -9.44 -40.64
N ARG A 127 -20.10 -10.76 -40.85
CA ARG A 127 -21.31 -11.59 -40.99
C ARG A 127 -21.69 -12.18 -39.64
N SER A 128 -22.94 -12.00 -39.21
CA SER A 128 -23.50 -12.73 -38.08
C SER A 128 -23.54 -14.22 -38.44
N VAL A 129 -22.89 -15.06 -37.64
CA VAL A 129 -23.13 -16.50 -37.69
C VAL A 129 -24.45 -16.72 -36.95
N ALA A 130 -25.47 -17.12 -37.70
CA ALA A 130 -26.78 -17.50 -37.18
C ALA A 130 -26.67 -18.76 -36.30
#